data_AF-F0WVX9-F1
#
_entry.id   AF-F0WVX9-F1
#
_cell.length_a   1.000
_cell.length_b   1.000
_cell.length_c   1.000
_cell.angle_alpha   90.00
_cell.angle_beta   90.00
_cell.angle_gamma   90.00
#
_symmetry.space_group_name_H-M   'P 1'
#
loop_
_entity.id
_entity.type
_entity.pdbx_description
1 polymer ?
#
loop_
_entity_poly.entity_id
_entity_poly.type
_entity_poly.pdbx_seq_one_letter_code
_entity_poly.pdbx_strand_id
1 'polypeptide(L)'
;MMFQKPLKRIIQLNGRNISHSNVLAFTTYSGGHAHQGQGGFYGSIKSRSETHQFRPGSRAEVSDIDTLNSLMSASNHNESSESNLKELAKISSHASLLNRLVIKGAPVWGLTVEQRDFVNRMYVASKENRDT
;
A
#
# COMPACT_ATOMS: atom_id res chain seq x y z
N MET A 1 68.98 10.20 2.78
CA MET A 1 67.51 10.23 2.89
C MET A 1 66.94 9.28 1.84
N MET A 2 66.30 8.19 2.28
CA MET A 2 66.00 7.00 1.47
C MET A 2 64.51 6.99 1.09
N PHE A 3 64.20 7.01 -0.20
CA PHE A 3 62.84 6.91 -0.74
C PHE A 3 62.28 5.49 -0.57
N GLN A 4 61.34 5.30 0.37
CA GLN A 4 60.56 4.07 0.43
C GLN A 4 59.44 4.10 -0.62
N LYS A 5 59.49 3.14 -1.54
CA LYS A 5 58.48 2.91 -2.58
C LYS A 5 57.25 2.24 -1.97
N PRO A 6 56.01 2.67 -2.27
CA PRO A 6 54.83 1.97 -1.78
C PRO A 6 54.61 0.65 -2.54
N LEU A 7 54.46 -0.44 -1.79
CA LEU A 7 54.12 -1.78 -2.27
C LEU A 7 52.74 -1.77 -2.95
N LYS A 8 52.70 -2.06 -4.26
CA LYS A 8 51.46 -2.31 -5.01
C LYS A 8 50.84 -3.62 -4.54
N ARG A 9 49.77 -3.54 -3.75
CA ARG A 9 48.92 -4.70 -3.44
C ARG A 9 47.97 -4.93 -4.63
N ILE A 10 48.27 -5.95 -5.45
CA ILE A 10 47.41 -6.37 -6.56
C ILE A 10 46.32 -7.28 -5.97
N ILE A 11 45.08 -6.82 -5.97
CA ILE A 11 43.91 -7.65 -5.68
C ILE A 11 43.41 -8.15 -7.04
N GLN A 12 43.63 -9.44 -7.35
CA GLN A 12 42.97 -10.10 -8.47
C GLN A 12 41.50 -10.35 -8.08
N LEU A 13 40.60 -9.51 -8.61
CA LEU A 13 39.16 -9.77 -8.55
C LEU A 13 38.79 -10.64 -9.76
N ASN A 14 38.60 -11.92 -9.50
CA ASN A 14 38.13 -12.88 -10.47
C ASN A 14 36.67 -12.56 -10.84
N GLY A 15 36.43 -12.41 -12.14
CA GLY A 15 35.16 -12.34 -12.86
C GLY A 15 33.89 -12.00 -12.08
N ARG A 16 33.40 -10.76 -12.29
CA ARG A 16 31.98 -10.46 -12.56
C ARG A 16 31.90 -9.06 -13.15
N ASN A 17 31.49 -8.99 -14.41
CA ASN A 17 31.11 -7.75 -15.08
C ASN A 17 29.94 -7.13 -14.32
N ILE A 18 30.22 -6.09 -13.55
CA ILE A 18 29.19 -5.18 -13.06
C ILE A 18 29.57 -3.83 -13.62
N SER A 19 28.84 -3.42 -14.66
CA SER A 19 28.91 -2.08 -15.23
C SER A 19 28.38 -1.08 -14.20
N HIS A 20 29.22 -0.69 -13.25
CA HIS A 20 29.04 0.52 -12.47
C HIS A 20 29.77 1.64 -13.20
N SER A 21 28.99 2.55 -13.78
CA SER A 21 29.51 3.86 -14.19
C SER A 21 30.15 4.51 -12.96
N ASN A 22 31.46 4.71 -13.01
CA ASN A 22 32.20 5.55 -12.10
C ASN A 22 31.66 6.98 -12.20
N VAL A 23 30.71 7.35 -11.33
CA VAL A 23 30.50 8.75 -10.99
C VAL A 23 31.18 8.97 -9.65
N LEU A 24 32.50 9.17 -9.73
CA LEU A 24 33.26 9.77 -8.64
C LEU A 24 32.67 11.15 -8.38
N ALA A 25 31.83 11.26 -7.35
CA ALA A 25 31.36 12.53 -6.86
C ALA A 25 32.55 13.29 -6.25
N PHE A 26 33.27 14.03 -7.09
CA PHE A 26 34.13 15.12 -6.68
C PHE A 26 33.24 16.19 -6.04
N THR A 27 33.05 16.13 -4.73
CA THR A 27 32.48 17.21 -3.95
C THR A 27 33.49 18.34 -3.86
N THR A 28 33.58 19.15 -4.92
CA THR A 28 34.26 20.43 -4.86
C THR A 28 33.41 21.38 -4.02
N TYR A 29 33.74 21.49 -2.75
CA TYR A 29 33.19 22.48 -1.82
C TYR A 29 33.75 23.86 -2.19
N SER A 30 33.09 24.56 -3.12
CA SER A 30 33.30 25.99 -3.33
C SER A 30 32.45 26.73 -2.30
N GLY A 31 33.09 27.25 -1.26
CA GLY A 31 32.48 28.09 -0.21
C GLY A 31 32.03 29.44 -0.75
N GLY A 32 31.01 29.45 -1.61
CA GLY A 32 30.26 30.64 -1.97
C GLY A 32 29.38 31.06 -0.79
N HIS A 33 29.63 32.25 -0.24
CA HIS A 33 28.81 32.83 0.81
C HIS A 33 27.34 32.86 0.39
N ALA A 34 26.44 32.35 1.23
CA ALA A 34 25.01 32.56 1.07
C ALA A 34 24.73 34.07 1.16
N HIS A 35 24.44 34.69 0.02
CA HIS A 35 24.08 36.10 -0.03
C HIS A 35 22.65 36.27 0.48
N GLN A 36 22.42 37.33 1.24
CA GLN A 36 21.15 37.64 1.89
C GLN A 36 20.05 37.80 0.82
N GLY A 37 19.13 36.83 0.77
CA GLY A 37 18.10 36.72 -0.27
C GLY A 37 17.82 35.29 -0.74
N GLN A 38 18.66 34.32 -0.36
CA GLN A 38 18.37 32.90 -0.58
C GLN A 38 17.35 32.41 0.46
N GLY A 39 16.09 32.79 0.25
CA GLY A 39 14.96 32.24 1.00
C GLY A 39 14.99 30.72 0.87
N GLY A 40 15.29 30.05 1.99
CA GLY A 40 15.42 28.61 2.07
C GLY A 40 14.14 27.92 1.62
N PHE A 41 14.18 27.33 0.43
CA PHE A 41 13.18 26.37 -0.05
C PHE A 41 13.46 24.99 0.57
N TYR A 42 13.49 24.93 1.90
CA TYR A 42 13.55 23.70 2.69
C TYR A 42 12.70 23.92 3.95
N GLY A 43 11.38 23.95 3.78
CA GLY A 43 10.48 24.14 4.92
C GLY A 43 9.01 24.34 4.59
N SER A 44 8.67 24.79 3.37
CA SER A 44 7.27 24.79 2.93
C SER A 44 6.94 23.52 2.15
N ILE A 45 7.14 22.36 2.78
CA ILE A 45 6.19 21.26 2.55
C ILE A 45 4.88 21.88 2.99
N LYS A 46 4.06 22.34 2.03
CA LYS A 46 2.67 22.73 2.28
C LYS A 46 2.12 21.65 3.19
N SER A 47 1.95 22.02 4.46
CA SER A 47 1.24 21.24 5.44
C SER A 47 0.00 20.78 4.72
N ARG A 48 -0.12 19.46 4.48
CA ARG A 48 -1.35 18.90 3.94
C ARG A 48 -2.36 19.09 5.05
N SER A 49 -2.92 20.30 5.15
CA SER A 49 -4.14 20.57 5.90
C SER A 49 -5.31 20.00 5.12
N GLU A 50 -5.21 18.74 4.69
CA GLU A 50 -6.42 17.92 4.67
C GLU A 50 -6.65 17.61 6.14
N THR A 51 -7.48 18.44 6.78
CA THR A 51 -8.25 17.98 7.91
C THR A 51 -9.07 16.79 7.41
N HIS A 52 -8.48 15.59 7.42
CA HIS A 52 -9.19 14.34 7.24
C HIS A 52 -10.10 14.17 8.45
N GLN A 53 -11.22 14.89 8.44
CA GLN A 53 -12.29 14.64 9.38
C GLN A 53 -12.75 13.21 9.13
N PHE A 54 -12.63 12.38 10.16
CA PHE A 54 -13.16 11.02 10.15
C PHE A 54 -14.63 11.10 9.76
N ARG A 55 -15.00 10.55 8.60
CA ARG A 55 -16.39 10.43 8.20
C ARG A 55 -16.93 9.16 8.86
N PRO A 56 -17.93 9.26 9.76
CA PRO A 56 -18.60 8.08 10.31
C PRO A 56 -19.01 7.14 9.17
N GLY A 57 -18.72 5.86 9.31
CA GLY A 57 -18.87 4.84 8.25
C GLY A 57 -17.61 4.54 7.43
N SER A 58 -16.51 5.30 7.56
CA SER A 58 -15.25 4.99 6.85
C SER A 58 -14.46 3.83 7.46
N ARG A 59 -14.86 3.37 8.65
CA ARG A 59 -14.33 2.20 9.35
C ARG A 59 -15.42 1.14 9.45
N ALA A 60 -15.02 -0.12 9.39
CA ALA A 60 -15.88 -1.23 9.73
C ALA A 60 -16.34 -1.11 11.19
N GLU A 61 -17.65 -1.22 11.41
CA GLU A 61 -18.22 -1.34 12.75
C GLU A 61 -18.01 -2.75 13.30
N VAL A 62 -17.94 -2.89 14.63
CA VAL A 62 -17.69 -4.18 15.28
C VAL A 62 -18.80 -5.19 14.95
N SER A 63 -20.06 -4.74 14.94
CA SER A 63 -21.23 -5.52 14.52
C SER A 63 -21.10 -6.08 13.09
N ASP A 64 -20.50 -5.31 12.19
CA ASP A 64 -20.31 -5.69 10.79
C ASP A 64 -19.19 -6.72 10.64
N ILE A 65 -18.17 -6.59 11.47
CA ILE A 65 -17.07 -7.55 11.53
C ILE A 65 -17.57 -8.90 12.06
N ASP A 66 -18.40 -8.91 13.10
CA ASP A 66 -18.94 -10.15 13.69
C ASP A 66 -19.85 -10.91 12.71
N THR A 67 -20.70 -10.16 12.00
CA THR A 67 -21.56 -10.72 10.95
C THR A 67 -20.75 -11.21 9.76
N LEU A 68 -19.71 -10.47 9.35
CA LEU A 68 -18.80 -10.89 8.29
C LEU A 68 -18.03 -12.17 8.67
N ASN A 69 -17.51 -12.26 9.88
CA ASN A 69 -16.80 -13.44 10.37
C ASN A 69 -17.71 -14.66 10.39
N SER A 70 -18.97 -14.50 10.84
CA SER A 70 -19.96 -15.58 10.83
C SER A 70 -20.22 -16.09 9.40
N LEU A 71 -20.30 -15.19 8.43
CA LEU A 71 -20.46 -15.55 7.01
C LEU A 71 -19.23 -16.24 6.44
N MET A 72 -18.03 -15.76 6.77
CA MET A 72 -16.79 -16.41 6.34
C MET A 72 -16.67 -17.82 6.92
N SER A 73 -17.00 -18.02 8.20
CA SER A 73 -17.03 -19.34 8.82
C SER A 73 -18.06 -20.27 8.18
N ALA A 74 -19.25 -19.77 7.83
CA ALA A 74 -20.27 -20.54 7.12
C ALA A 74 -19.85 -20.90 5.69
N SER A 75 -19.14 -19.99 5.01
CA SER A 75 -18.67 -20.17 3.63
C SER A 75 -17.48 -21.13 3.55
N ASN A 76 -16.57 -21.13 4.53
CA ASN A 76 -15.41 -22.03 4.56
C ASN A 76 -15.80 -23.52 4.65
N HIS A 77 -17.04 -23.83 5.07
CA HIS A 77 -17.55 -25.19 5.09
C HIS A 77 -18.08 -25.68 3.73
N ASN A 78 -18.34 -24.78 2.79
CA ASN A 78 -18.90 -25.08 1.47
C ASN A 78 -17.88 -24.73 0.38
N GLU A 79 -17.08 -25.73 -0.02
CA GLU A 79 -15.98 -25.64 -1.01
C GLU A 79 -16.40 -25.15 -2.42
N SER A 80 -17.69 -24.95 -2.70
CA SER A 80 -18.17 -24.36 -3.96
C SER A 80 -18.27 -22.83 -3.81
N SER A 81 -17.12 -22.18 -3.94
CA SER A 81 -16.87 -20.85 -3.37
C SER A 81 -17.40 -19.67 -4.19
N GLU A 82 -17.70 -19.81 -5.48
CA GLU A 82 -18.12 -18.68 -6.34
C GLU A 82 -19.65 -18.57 -6.50
N SER A 83 -20.34 -19.70 -6.69
CA SER A 83 -21.80 -19.75 -6.85
C SER A 83 -22.52 -19.39 -5.55
N ASN A 84 -22.05 -19.91 -4.41
CA ASN A 84 -22.60 -19.58 -3.10
C ASN A 84 -22.41 -18.10 -2.76
N LEU A 85 -21.29 -17.47 -3.15
CA LEU A 85 -21.09 -16.03 -2.94
C LEU A 85 -22.10 -15.18 -3.73
N LYS A 86 -22.43 -15.59 -4.96
CA LYS A 86 -23.47 -14.93 -5.76
C LYS A 86 -24.85 -15.04 -5.09
N GLU A 87 -25.16 -16.17 -4.48
CA GLU A 87 -26.42 -16.37 -3.73
C GLU A 87 -26.45 -15.56 -2.44
N LEU A 88 -25.38 -15.59 -1.65
CA LEU A 88 -25.24 -14.80 -0.43
C LEU A 88 -25.32 -13.30 -0.71
N ALA A 89 -24.77 -12.84 -1.83
CA ALA A 89 -24.84 -11.43 -2.24
C ALA A 89 -26.26 -10.97 -2.62
N LYS A 90 -27.20 -11.88 -2.92
CA LYS A 90 -28.61 -11.54 -3.22
C LYS A 90 -29.42 -11.28 -1.97
N ILE A 91 -29.01 -11.81 -0.82
CA ILE A 91 -29.71 -11.62 0.44
C ILE A 91 -29.66 -10.14 0.81
N SER A 92 -30.82 -9.51 0.96
CA SER A 92 -30.96 -8.05 1.20
C SER A 92 -30.17 -7.56 2.42
N SER A 93 -30.11 -8.40 3.47
CA SER A 93 -29.30 -8.15 4.67
C SER A 93 -27.81 -8.06 4.37
N HIS A 94 -27.30 -8.95 3.52
CA HIS A 94 -25.88 -8.98 3.15
C HIS A 94 -25.52 -7.90 2.13
N ALA A 95 -26.43 -7.55 1.23
CA ALA A 95 -26.27 -6.40 0.34
C ALA A 95 -26.14 -5.08 1.14
N SER A 96 -26.92 -4.93 2.21
CA SER A 96 -26.83 -3.78 3.11
C SER A 96 -25.51 -3.75 3.88
N LEU A 97 -24.99 -4.90 4.28
CA LEU A 97 -23.67 -5.05 4.88
C LEU A 97 -22.55 -4.69 3.90
N LEU A 98 -22.60 -5.18 2.66
CA LEU A 98 -21.64 -4.83 1.61
C LEU A 98 -21.61 -3.34 1.29
N ASN A 99 -22.78 -2.68 1.23
CA ASN A 99 -22.85 -1.23 1.00
C ASN A 99 -22.19 -0.41 2.12
N ARG A 100 -22.12 -0.95 3.34
CA ARG A 100 -21.42 -0.31 4.47
C ARG A 100 -19.93 -0.65 4.48
N LEU A 101 -19.58 -1.89 4.11
CA LEU A 101 -18.20 -2.34 4.05
C LEU A 101 -17.45 -1.92 2.79
N VAL A 102 -18.14 -1.43 1.75
CA VAL A 102 -17.53 -0.98 0.49
C VAL A 102 -17.95 0.46 0.21
N ILE A 103 -16.98 1.36 0.21
CA ILE A 103 -17.17 2.78 -0.10
C ILE A 103 -16.39 3.11 -1.37
N LYS A 104 -17.09 3.64 -2.38
CA LYS A 104 -16.51 4.00 -3.69
C LYS A 104 -15.76 2.83 -4.36
N GLY A 105 -16.25 1.61 -4.20
CA GLY A 105 -15.64 0.40 -4.76
C GLY A 105 -14.39 -0.10 -4.03
N ALA A 106 -14.04 0.51 -2.89
CA ALA A 106 -12.95 0.06 -2.03
C ALA A 106 -13.50 -0.42 -0.67
N PRO A 107 -12.90 -1.47 -0.10
CA PRO A 107 -13.27 -1.96 1.23
C PRO A 107 -12.88 -0.94 2.31
N VAL A 108 -13.71 -0.83 3.35
CA VAL A 108 -13.50 0.07 4.49
C VAL A 108 -12.27 -0.29 5.31
N TRP A 109 -11.80 0.69 6.10
CA TRP A 109 -10.66 0.50 6.99
C TRP A 109 -11.04 -0.34 8.21
N GLY A 110 -10.10 -1.14 8.72
CA GLY A 110 -10.30 -1.99 9.91
C GLY A 110 -10.64 -3.45 9.61
N LEU A 111 -10.68 -3.86 8.34
CA LEU A 111 -10.78 -5.26 7.93
C LEU A 111 -9.40 -5.92 7.85
N THR A 112 -9.33 -7.20 8.20
CA THR A 112 -8.16 -8.05 7.95
C THR A 112 -7.99 -8.30 6.45
N VAL A 113 -6.83 -8.83 6.04
CA VAL A 113 -6.56 -9.14 4.62
C VAL A 113 -7.56 -10.17 4.09
N GLU A 114 -7.83 -11.23 4.85
CA GLU A 114 -8.77 -12.28 4.47
C GLU A 114 -10.20 -11.76 4.35
N GLN A 115 -10.63 -10.95 5.32
CA GLN A 115 -11.95 -10.29 5.29
C GLN A 115 -12.09 -9.38 4.07
N ARG A 116 -11.03 -8.64 3.74
CA ARG A 116 -11.00 -7.76 2.59
C ARG A 116 -11.14 -8.53 1.27
N ASP A 117 -10.40 -9.62 1.14
CA ASP A 117 -10.45 -10.47 -0.05
C ASP A 117 -11.83 -11.10 -0.22
N PHE A 118 -12.44 -11.55 0.88
CA PHE A 118 -13.81 -12.08 0.87
C PHE A 118 -14.82 -11.02 0.42
N VAL A 119 -14.78 -9.82 1.02
CA VAL A 119 -15.67 -8.70 0.65
C VAL A 119 -15.49 -8.32 -0.82
N ASN A 120 -14.25 -8.28 -1.33
CA ASN A 120 -13.98 -7.97 -2.73
C ASN A 120 -14.58 -9.02 -3.68
N ARG A 121 -14.41 -10.32 -3.39
CA ARG A 121 -15.00 -11.40 -4.21
C ARG A 121 -16.52 -11.30 -4.21
N MET A 122 -17.12 -11.13 -3.04
CA MET A 122 -18.57 -11.00 -2.89
C MET A 122 -19.12 -9.74 -3.59
N TYR A 123 -18.37 -8.64 -3.56
CA TYR A 123 -18.72 -7.39 -4.24
C TYR A 123 -18.68 -7.54 -5.77
N VAL A 124 -17.64 -8.18 -6.31
CA VAL A 124 -17.54 -8.48 -7.75
C VAL A 124 -18.68 -9.39 -8.19
N ALA A 125 -18.97 -10.45 -7.43
CA ALA A 125 -20.09 -11.36 -7.67
C ALA A 125 -21.45 -10.64 -7.67
N SER A 126 -21.65 -9.66 -6.78
CA SER A 126 -22.87 -8.83 -6.75
C SER A 126 -23.02 -7.94 -7.98
N LYS A 127 -21.90 -7.45 -8.53
CA LYS A 127 -21.90 -6.53 -9.67
C LYS A 127 -22.17 -7.24 -11.00
N GLU A 128 -21.57 -8.41 -11.21
CA GLU A 128 -21.72 -9.22 -12.43
C GLU A 128 -23.20 -9.54 -12.75
N ASN A 129 -24.05 -9.69 -11.74
CA ASN A 129 -25.48 -9.98 -11.90
C ASN A 129 -26.34 -8.77 -12.33
N ARG A 130 -25.81 -7.55 -12.34
CA ARG A 130 -26.59 -6.35 -12.73
C ARG A 130 -26.46 -6.00 -14.21
N ASP A 131 -25.46 -6.57 -14.89
CA ASP A 131 -25.11 -6.23 -16.27
C ASP A 131 -25.68 -7.25 -17.30
N THR A 132 -26.46 -8.24 -16.84
CA THR A 132 -27.19 -9.23 -17.65
C THR A 132 -28.70 -9.04 -17.54
#